data_AF-A0A923CF94-F1
#
_entry.id   AF-A0A923CF94-F1
#
_cell.length_a   1.000
_cell.length_b   1.000
_cell.length_c   1.000
_cell.angle_alpha   90.00
_cell.angle_beta   90.00
_cell.angle_gamma   90.00
#
_symmetry.space_group_name_H-M   'P 1'
#
loop_
_entity.id
_entity.type
_entity.pdbx_description
1 polymer ?
#
loop_
_entity_poly.entity_id
_entity_poly.type
_entity_poly.pdbx_seq_one_letter_code
_entity_poly.pdbx_strand_id
1 'polypeptide(L)'
;MFDFNTIGVNGFETTDTNVPLLCDKNTTTVYKLSQMPASLFFNPKKPHVVSKMQINGGGSYARTMTPQLYGSNDGINFTLLYTGAYFSSFEGNYVYNLPAGLPAFKHFRLDLNATAYDRDAVEFRNVILTGEMQAVKKFLVKQGDTIKTFISGSWENLQ
;
A
#
# COMPACT_ATOMS: atom_id res chain seq x y z
N MET A 1 -7.52 -6.22 7.02
CA MET A 1 -6.83 -6.47 5.73
C MET A 1 -7.65 -5.82 4.65
N PHE A 2 -7.03 -5.08 3.73
CA PHE A 2 -7.78 -4.36 2.70
C PHE A 2 -8.31 -5.31 1.62
N ASP A 3 -9.40 -4.91 0.97
CA ASP A 3 -9.92 -5.56 -0.22
C ASP A 3 -9.39 -4.78 -1.45
N PHE A 4 -8.53 -5.41 -2.24
CA PHE A 4 -7.77 -4.78 -3.32
C PHE A 4 -8.42 -5.04 -4.69
N ASN A 5 -8.40 -4.02 -5.56
CA ASN A 5 -8.77 -4.19 -6.97
C ASN A 5 -7.58 -4.71 -7.79
N THR A 6 -6.41 -4.10 -7.59
CA THR A 6 -5.17 -4.46 -8.27
C THR A 6 -3.98 -4.28 -7.34
N ILE A 7 -2.96 -5.10 -7.60
CA ILE A 7 -1.62 -4.93 -7.04
C ILE A 7 -0.67 -4.90 -8.24
N GLY A 8 0.26 -3.95 -8.25
CA GLY A 8 1.18 -3.71 -9.37
C GLY A 8 2.63 -3.69 -8.94
N VAL A 9 3.53 -3.90 -9.89
CA VAL A 9 4.99 -3.79 -9.69
C VAL A 9 5.52 -2.72 -10.63
N ASN A 10 6.33 -1.79 -10.12
CA ASN A 10 7.03 -0.76 -10.91
C ASN A 10 6.11 0.10 -11.81
N GLY A 11 4.87 0.31 -11.39
CA GLY A 11 3.92 1.20 -12.08
C GLY A 11 3.10 0.53 -13.18
N PHE A 12 3.26 -0.77 -13.39
CA PHE A 12 2.45 -1.55 -14.33
C PHE A 12 1.47 -2.45 -13.57
N GLU A 13 0.22 -2.49 -14.03
CA GLU A 13 -0.70 -3.56 -13.67
C GLU A 13 -0.11 -4.87 -14.18
N THR A 14 0.03 -5.83 -13.28
CA THR A 14 0.62 -7.12 -13.61
C THR A 14 -0.49 -8.17 -13.66
N THR A 15 -0.51 -8.94 -14.75
CA THR A 15 -1.32 -10.15 -14.88
C THR A 15 -0.67 -11.35 -14.18
N ASP A 16 0.47 -11.14 -13.50
CA ASP A 16 1.15 -12.14 -12.69
C ASP A 16 0.21 -12.57 -11.55
N THR A 17 -0.35 -13.77 -11.72
CA THR A 17 -1.33 -14.38 -10.82
C THR A 17 -0.78 -14.60 -9.41
N ASN A 18 0.53 -14.43 -9.19
CA ASN A 18 1.17 -14.52 -7.88
C ASN A 18 1.16 -13.21 -7.09
N VAL A 19 0.85 -12.08 -7.73
CA VAL A 19 0.88 -10.76 -7.08
C VAL A 19 -0.27 -10.56 -6.08
N PRO A 20 -1.48 -11.12 -6.29
CA PRO A 20 -2.49 -11.26 -5.22
C PRO A 20 -1.99 -12.04 -3.99
N LEU A 21 -1.07 -13.00 -4.16
CA LEU A 21 -0.50 -13.80 -3.06
C LEU A 21 0.41 -12.96 -2.16
N LEU A 22 0.90 -11.81 -2.64
CA LEU A 22 1.68 -10.86 -1.84
C LEU A 22 0.86 -10.21 -0.72
N CYS A 23 -0.46 -10.23 -0.81
CA CYS A 23 -1.36 -9.73 0.24
C CYS A 23 -2.06 -10.87 0.98
N ASP A 24 -1.85 -12.12 0.57
CA ASP A 24 -2.39 -13.28 1.28
C ASP A 24 -1.56 -13.56 2.55
N LYS A 25 -2.19 -14.11 3.59
CA LYS A 25 -1.51 -14.52 4.82
C LYS A 25 -0.59 -15.72 4.60
N ASN A 26 -0.62 -16.32 3.42
CA ASN A 26 0.26 -17.42 3.08
C ASN A 26 1.73 -16.96 3.09
N THR A 27 2.52 -17.49 4.01
CA THR A 27 3.96 -17.20 4.13
C THR A 27 4.82 -18.24 3.42
N THR A 28 4.25 -19.25 2.76
CA THR A 28 5.01 -20.33 2.10
C THR A 28 5.54 -19.92 0.73
N THR A 29 4.77 -19.15 -0.04
CA THR A 29 5.16 -18.65 -1.35
C THR A 29 6.18 -17.52 -1.21
N VAL A 30 7.25 -17.55 -1.99
CA VAL A 30 8.24 -16.47 -2.09
C VAL A 30 8.10 -15.81 -3.45
N TYR A 31 7.97 -14.48 -3.45
CA TYR A 31 7.95 -13.67 -4.64
C TYR A 31 9.26 -12.92 -4.79
N LYS A 32 9.80 -12.92 -6.01
CA LYS A 32 11.08 -12.33 -6.34
C LYS A 32 10.89 -11.14 -7.28
N LEU A 33 11.12 -9.93 -6.75
CA LEU A 33 11.26 -8.73 -7.57
C LEU A 33 12.67 -8.67 -8.13
N SER A 34 12.84 -8.85 -9.43
CA SER A 34 14.15 -8.98 -10.09
C SER A 34 14.67 -7.68 -10.70
N GLN A 35 13.99 -6.55 -10.47
CA GLN A 35 14.38 -5.24 -10.96
C GLN A 35 14.33 -4.24 -9.81
N MET A 36 15.41 -3.49 -9.63
CA MET A 36 15.58 -2.56 -8.52
C MET A 36 15.99 -1.16 -9.01
N PRO A 37 15.49 -0.06 -8.39
CA PRO A 37 14.56 -0.03 -7.26
C PRO A 37 13.18 -0.59 -7.63
N ALA A 38 12.49 -1.16 -6.65
CA ALA A 38 11.19 -1.78 -6.86
C ALA A 38 10.10 -1.04 -6.09
N SER A 39 8.94 -0.90 -6.72
CA SER A 39 7.75 -0.32 -6.11
C SER A 39 6.59 -1.29 -6.19
N LEU A 40 5.91 -1.52 -5.07
CA LEU A 40 4.66 -2.25 -5.00
C LEU A 40 3.50 -1.26 -4.93
N PHE A 41 2.50 -1.44 -5.76
CA PHE A 41 1.31 -0.61 -5.78
C PHE A 41 0.13 -1.39 -5.22
N PHE A 42 -0.65 -0.77 -4.34
CA PHE A 42 -1.84 -1.35 -3.74
C PHE A 42 -3.03 -0.42 -3.93
N ASN A 43 -4.07 -0.91 -4.61
CA ASN A 43 -5.26 -0.12 -4.94
C ASN A 43 -6.50 -0.71 -4.26
N PRO A 44 -6.77 -0.38 -2.99
CA PRO A 44 -7.99 -0.82 -2.33
C PRO A 44 -9.26 -0.27 -2.99
N LYS A 45 -10.37 -1.00 -2.85
CA LYS A 45 -11.69 -0.60 -3.38
C LYS A 45 -12.21 0.73 -2.84
N LYS A 46 -11.77 1.13 -1.64
CA LYS A 46 -12.20 2.33 -0.92
C LYS A 46 -11.01 3.02 -0.26
N PRO A 47 -11.11 4.31 0.07
CA PRO A 47 -10.08 4.99 0.83
C PRO A 47 -9.87 4.34 2.21
N HIS A 48 -8.61 4.13 2.58
CA HIS A 48 -8.23 3.59 3.89
C HIS A 48 -7.23 4.50 4.60
N VAL A 49 -7.35 4.58 5.93
CA VAL A 49 -6.31 5.10 6.81
C VAL A 49 -5.43 3.92 7.23
N VAL A 50 -4.18 3.88 6.80
CA VAL A 50 -3.23 2.82 7.17
C VAL A 50 -2.70 3.09 8.58
N SER A 51 -2.74 2.08 9.44
CA SER A 51 -2.22 2.13 10.82
C SER A 51 -1.04 1.18 11.04
N LYS A 52 -0.91 0.13 10.21
CA LYS A 52 0.17 -0.83 10.31
C LYS A 52 0.56 -1.37 8.94
N MET A 53 1.87 -1.49 8.71
CA MET A 53 2.48 -2.18 7.58
C MET A 53 3.30 -3.35 8.11
N GLN A 54 3.11 -4.52 7.54
CA GLN A 54 3.92 -5.70 7.83
C GLN A 54 4.58 -6.20 6.56
N ILE A 55 5.86 -6.54 6.61
CA ILE A 55 6.61 -7.07 5.49
C ILE A 55 7.26 -8.38 5.96
N ASN A 56 6.97 -9.48 5.28
CA ASN A 56 7.57 -10.78 5.55
C ASN A 56 8.62 -11.09 4.48
N GLY A 57 9.87 -11.23 4.89
CA GLY A 57 11.02 -11.47 4.01
C GLY A 57 11.20 -12.93 3.57
N GLY A 58 11.73 -13.13 2.36
CA GLY A 58 11.85 -14.43 1.68
C GLY A 58 13.14 -15.22 1.96
N GLY A 59 14.16 -14.60 2.55
CA GLY A 59 15.34 -15.28 3.12
C GLY A 59 16.57 -15.44 2.22
N SER A 60 16.49 -15.35 0.89
CA SER A 60 17.64 -15.73 0.03
C SER A 60 18.38 -14.57 -0.65
N TYR A 61 17.81 -13.36 -0.64
CA TYR A 61 18.38 -12.15 -1.26
C TYR A 61 18.28 -10.99 -0.28
N ALA A 62 19.13 -11.03 0.75
CA ALA A 62 19.21 -9.99 1.76
C ALA A 62 19.81 -8.72 1.14
N ARG A 63 18.97 -7.75 0.82
CA ARG A 63 19.40 -6.36 0.64
C ARG A 63 19.18 -5.60 1.94
N THR A 64 20.05 -4.65 2.21
CA THR A 64 19.78 -3.60 3.20
C THR A 64 18.75 -2.65 2.61
N MET A 65 17.62 -2.44 3.29
CA MET A 65 16.52 -1.66 2.72
C MET A 65 15.89 -0.75 3.74
N THR A 66 15.39 0.37 3.22
CA THR A 66 14.57 1.32 3.95
C THR A 66 13.22 1.39 3.23
N PRO A 67 12.19 0.66 3.70
CA PRO A 67 10.89 0.67 3.04
C PRO A 67 10.23 2.03 3.23
N GLN A 68 9.66 2.57 2.16
CA GLN A 68 8.95 3.85 2.19
C GLN A 68 7.53 3.67 1.69
N LEU A 69 6.55 4.00 2.52
CA LEU A 69 5.13 3.91 2.16
C LEU A 69 4.61 5.29 1.77
N TYR A 70 3.91 5.34 0.65
CA TYR A 70 3.27 6.54 0.11
C TYR A 70 1.77 6.31 -0.09
N GLY A 71 1.00 7.41 -0.07
CA GLY A 71 -0.43 7.43 -0.34
C GLY A 71 -0.78 8.44 -1.44
N SER A 72 -1.80 8.13 -2.24
CA SER A 72 -2.34 9.01 -3.27
C SER A 72 -3.86 8.82 -3.41
N ASN A 73 -4.55 9.89 -3.81
CA ASN A 73 -5.98 9.87 -4.15
C ASN A 73 -6.25 9.91 -5.66
N ASP A 74 -5.25 10.26 -6.46
CA ASP A 74 -5.33 10.34 -7.94
C ASP A 74 -4.52 9.25 -8.66
N GLY A 75 -3.72 8.47 -7.91
CA GLY A 75 -2.85 7.43 -8.44
C GLY A 75 -1.57 7.96 -9.12
N ILE A 76 -1.35 9.27 -9.11
CA ILE A 76 -0.23 9.94 -9.81
C ILE A 76 0.66 10.66 -8.80
N ASN A 77 0.08 11.50 -7.95
CA ASN A 77 0.80 12.31 -6.98
C ASN A 77 0.84 11.60 -5.63
N PHE A 78 2.00 11.05 -5.29
CA PHE A 78 2.20 10.26 -4.07
C PHE A 78 2.83 11.11 -2.96
N THR A 79 2.20 11.08 -1.77
CA THR A 79 2.70 11.71 -0.55
C THR A 79 3.34 10.66 0.35
N LEU A 80 4.55 10.92 0.84
CA LEU A 80 5.23 10.03 1.78
C LEU A 80 4.45 9.98 3.11
N LEU A 81 4.07 8.77 3.53
CA LEU A 81 3.36 8.51 4.79
C LEU A 81 4.30 8.03 5.88
N TYR A 82 5.29 7.21 5.51
CA TYR A 82 6.17 6.58 6.47
C TYR A 82 7.49 6.12 5.85
N THR A 83 8.58 6.30 6.59
CA THR A 83 9.89 5.71 6.30
C THR A 83 10.18 4.68 7.39
N GLY A 84 10.27 3.41 7.01
CA GLY A 84 10.54 2.34 7.95
C GLY A 84 11.98 2.30 8.44
N ALA A 85 12.16 1.64 9.57
CA ALA A 85 13.49 1.37 10.10
C ALA A 85 14.29 0.51 9.11
N TYR A 86 15.58 0.79 9.06
CA TYR A 86 16.56 0.02 8.31
C TYR A 86 16.64 -1.42 8.84
N PHE A 87 16.74 -2.40 7.95
CA PHE A 87 17.08 -3.78 8.29
C PHE A 87 18.23 -4.30 7.43
N SER A 88 19.14 -5.06 8.06
CA SER A 88 20.37 -5.57 7.45
C SER A 88 20.25 -6.99 6.87
N SER A 89 19.13 -7.66 7.12
CA SER A 89 18.74 -8.94 6.52
C SER A 89 17.27 -8.86 6.17
N PHE A 90 16.84 -9.49 5.08
CA PHE A 90 15.41 -9.54 4.71
C PHE A 90 14.85 -10.94 4.89
N GLU A 91 15.22 -11.57 6.01
CA GLU A 91 14.63 -12.78 6.53
C GLU A 91 13.85 -12.41 7.80
N GLY A 92 12.59 -12.82 7.91
CA GLY A 92 11.77 -12.57 9.09
C GLY A 92 10.57 -11.64 8.86
N ASN A 93 9.90 -11.30 9.97
CA ASN A 93 8.68 -10.51 9.99
C ASN A 93 8.96 -9.10 10.51
N TYR A 94 8.80 -8.11 9.65
CA TYR A 94 9.02 -6.70 9.95
C TYR A 94 7.68 -6.00 10.13
N VAL A 95 7.40 -5.53 11.35
CA VAL A 95 6.16 -4.83 11.69
C VAL A 95 6.44 -3.35 11.94
N TYR A 96 5.75 -2.50 11.19
CA TYR A 96 5.80 -1.06 11.30
C TYR A 96 4.43 -0.51 11.70
N ASN A 97 4.36 0.16 12.85
CA ASN A 97 3.19 0.91 13.26
C ASN A 97 3.32 2.34 12.72
N LEU A 98 2.32 2.77 11.96
CA LEU A 98 2.32 4.10 11.35
C LEU A 98 1.80 5.14 12.37
N PRO A 99 2.19 6.42 12.22
CA PRO A 99 1.70 7.49 13.07
C PRO A 99 0.16 7.60 13.04
N ALA A 100 -0.41 8.03 14.16
CA ALA A 100 -1.83 8.39 14.21
C ALA A 100 -2.10 9.65 13.38
N GLY A 101 -3.34 9.80 12.90
CA GLY A 101 -3.80 11.00 12.20
C GLY A 101 -3.46 11.07 10.70
N LEU A 102 -2.97 9.97 10.11
CA LEU A 102 -2.75 9.91 8.66
C LEU A 102 -4.07 10.07 7.88
N PRO A 103 -4.05 10.76 6.72
CA PRO A 103 -5.21 10.84 5.86
C PRO A 103 -5.53 9.51 5.19
N ALA A 104 -6.77 9.36 4.74
CA ALA A 104 -7.18 8.21 3.96
C ALA A 104 -6.76 8.35 2.49
N PHE A 105 -6.29 7.25 1.89
CA PHE A 105 -5.88 7.21 0.49
C PHE A 105 -6.50 6.03 -0.27
N LYS A 106 -6.70 6.21 -1.58
CA LYS A 106 -7.19 5.19 -2.52
C LYS A 106 -6.09 4.37 -3.19
N HIS A 107 -4.87 4.90 -3.21
CA HIS A 107 -3.71 4.27 -3.82
C HIS A 107 -2.56 4.30 -2.83
N PHE A 108 -1.85 3.19 -2.71
CA PHE A 108 -0.64 3.10 -1.91
C PHE A 108 0.51 2.63 -2.76
N ARG A 109 1.70 3.17 -2.50
CA ARG A 109 2.94 2.72 -3.11
C ARG A 109 3.94 2.41 -2.01
N LEU A 110 4.53 1.22 -2.04
CA LEU A 110 5.63 0.84 -1.18
C LEU A 110 6.90 0.78 -2.03
N ASP A 111 7.78 1.74 -1.80
CA ASP A 111 9.10 1.74 -2.42
C ASP A 111 10.07 0.94 -1.57
N LEU A 112 10.77 0.04 -2.24
CA LEU A 112 11.72 -0.90 -1.69
C LEU A 112 13.12 -0.47 -2.15
N ASN A 113 13.61 0.61 -1.56
CA ASN A 113 14.90 1.21 -1.88
C ASN A 113 16.03 0.47 -1.18
N ALA A 114 16.95 -0.10 -1.95
CA ALA A 114 18.14 -0.76 -1.45
C ALA A 114 19.33 0.19 -1.39
N THR A 115 20.15 0.09 -0.34
CA THR A 115 21.26 1.01 -0.11
C THR A 115 22.66 0.42 -0.34
N ALA A 116 22.84 -0.89 -0.51
CA ALA A 116 24.16 -1.47 -0.85
C ALA A 116 24.14 -2.89 -1.48
N TYR A 117 25.02 -3.08 -2.48
CA TYR A 117 25.66 -4.24 -3.15
C TYR A 117 24.94 -5.57 -3.58
N ASP A 118 25.24 -5.91 -4.84
CA ASP A 118 25.56 -7.22 -5.47
C ASP A 118 24.48 -8.20 -6.00
N ARG A 119 23.18 -7.96 -5.80
CA ARG A 119 22.15 -8.84 -6.42
C ARG A 119 20.92 -8.10 -6.87
N ASP A 120 20.53 -8.24 -8.14
CA ASP A 120 19.45 -7.49 -8.83
C ASP A 120 18.02 -7.73 -8.32
N ALA A 121 17.84 -8.50 -7.23
CA ALA A 121 16.52 -8.92 -6.78
C ALA A 121 16.27 -8.82 -5.27
N VAL A 122 15.00 -8.76 -4.88
CA VAL A 122 14.51 -8.93 -3.50
C VAL A 122 13.40 -9.96 -3.45
N GLU A 123 13.44 -10.78 -2.40
CA GLU A 123 12.47 -11.82 -2.13
C GLU A 123 11.63 -11.51 -0.90
N PHE A 124 10.31 -11.55 -1.04
CA PHE A 124 9.37 -11.41 0.08
C PHE A 124 8.27 -12.45 -0.05
N ARG A 125 7.68 -12.79 1.08
CA ARG A 125 6.56 -13.72 1.17
C ARG A 125 5.25 -12.96 1.01
N ASN A 126 5.07 -11.89 1.78
CA ASN A 126 3.92 -11.00 1.66
C ASN A 126 4.18 -9.63 2.29
N VAL A 127 3.34 -8.67 1.92
CA VAL A 127 3.20 -7.33 2.49
C VAL A 127 1.74 -7.15 2.90
N ILE A 128 1.51 -6.83 4.17
CA ILE A 128 0.17 -6.66 4.72
C ILE A 128 0.00 -5.22 5.19
N LEU A 129 -0.91 -4.49 4.55
CA LEU A 129 -1.41 -3.21 5.03
C LEU A 129 -2.66 -3.43 5.88
N THR A 130 -2.64 -2.87 7.09
CA THR A 130 -3.76 -2.87 8.03
C THR A 130 -4.13 -1.43 8.34
N GLY A 131 -5.43 -1.19 8.45
CA GLY A 131 -5.97 0.14 8.57
C GLY A 131 -7.48 0.11 8.68
N GLU A 132 -8.06 1.28 8.96
CA GLU A 132 -9.50 1.46 9.00
C GLU A 132 -9.98 1.97 7.65
N MET A 133 -11.09 1.39 7.17
CA MET A 133 -11.81 1.99 6.06
C MET A 133 -12.37 3.32 6.55
N GLN A 134 -12.10 4.41 5.84
CA GLN A 134 -12.76 5.65 6.19
C GLN A 134 -14.26 5.45 5.95
N ALA A 135 -15.06 5.60 7.01
CA ALA A 135 -16.50 5.62 6.87
C ALA A 135 -16.85 6.77 5.93
N VAL A 136 -17.34 6.43 4.74
CA VAL A 136 -17.91 7.40 3.82
C VAL A 136 -19.17 7.95 4.47
N LYS A 137 -19.03 9.04 5.24
CA LYS A 137 -20.18 9.73 5.80
C LYS A 137 -20.86 10.48 4.66
N LYS A 138 -21.97 9.92 4.20
CA LYS A 138 -22.91 10.60 3.32
C LYS A 138 -23.78 11.50 4.19
N PHE A 139 -23.69 12.80 4.01
CA PHE A 139 -24.61 13.75 4.62
C PHE A 139 -25.60 14.19 3.55
N LEU A 140 -26.89 14.03 3.83
CA LEU A 140 -27.92 14.65 3.03
C LEU A 140 -28.06 16.09 3.51
N VAL A 141 -27.76 17.04 2.64
CA VAL A 141 -27.86 18.47 2.93
C VAL A 141 -28.98 19.04 2.08
N LYS A 142 -30.03 19.57 2.72
CA LYS A 142 -31.08 20.30 2.02
C LYS A 142 -30.61 21.75 1.80
N GLN A 143 -30.51 22.17 0.54
CA GLN A 143 -30.17 23.54 0.15
C GLN A 143 -31.29 24.08 -0.74
N GLY A 144 -32.23 24.83 -0.16
CA GLY A 144 -33.49 25.20 -0.82
C GLY A 144 -34.37 23.98 -1.07
N ASP A 145 -34.86 23.81 -2.29
CA ASP A 145 -35.66 22.66 -2.73
C ASP A 145 -34.80 21.47 -3.20
N THR A 146 -33.47 21.60 -3.20
CA THR A 146 -32.55 20.55 -3.66
C THR A 146 -31.95 19.78 -2.48
N ILE A 147 -31.93 18.45 -2.57
CA ILE A 147 -31.16 17.58 -1.67
C ILE A 147 -29.81 17.29 -2.32
N LYS A 148 -28.72 17.67 -1.66
CA LYS A 148 -27.35 17.36 -2.09
C LYS A 148 -26.75 16.30 -1.17
N THR A 149 -25.92 15.43 -1.73
CA THR A 149 -25.13 14.50 -0.92
C THR A 149 -23.72 15.05 -0.77
N PHE A 150 -23.32 15.33 0.46
CA PHE A 150 -21.92 15.56 0.79
C PHE A 150 -21.27 14.23 1.12
N ILE A 151 -20.27 13.85 0.33
CA ILE A 151 -19.53 12.61 0.51
C ILE A 151 -18.10 13.00 0.91
N SER A 152 -17.81 12.96 2.21
CA SER A 152 -16.46 13.00 2.77
C SER A 152 -15.43 13.84 1.98
N GLY A 153 -15.70 15.13 1.76
CA GLY A 153 -14.77 16.07 1.12
C GLY A 153 -15.11 16.48 -0.32
N SER A 154 -16.12 15.89 -0.96
CA SER A 154 -16.63 16.34 -2.26
C SER A 154 -18.15 16.38 -2.30
N TRP A 155 -18.67 17.37 -3.05
CA TRP A 155 -20.10 17.47 -3.36
C TRP A 155 -20.40 16.67 -4.63
N GLU A 156 -21.34 15.73 -4.55
CA GLU A 156 -21.91 15.11 -5.74
C GLU A 156 -23.35 15.59 -5.91
N ASN A 157 -23.71 15.99 -7.13
CA ASN A 157 -25.09 16.27 -7.47
C ASN A 157 -25.82 14.95 -7.72
N LEU A 158 -26.97 14.76 -7.08
CA LEU A 158 -27.91 13.72 -7.47
C LEU A 158 -28.68 14.25 -8.70
N GLN A 159 -28.63 13.50 -9.81
CA GLN A 159 -29.57 13.67 -10.93
C GLN A 159 -30.94 13.09 -10.56
#